data_AF-A0A0Q4REA9-F1
#
_entry.id   AF-A0A0Q4REA9-F1
#
_cell.length_a   1.000
_cell.length_b   1.000
_cell.length_c   1.000
_cell.angle_alpha   90.00
_cell.angle_beta   90.00
_cell.angle_gamma   90.00
#
_symmetry.space_group_name_H-M   'P 1'
#
loop_
_entity.id
_entity.type
_entity.pdbx_description
1 polymer ?
#
loop_
_entity_poly.entity_id
_entity_poly.type
_entity_poly.pdbx_seq_one_letter_code
_entity_poly.pdbx_strand_id
1 'polypeptide(L)'
;MRSTNDDDELTSVIGRLRSGHDTLPFMTRLYPATGMHLCVMPAEMQAVLEGAPDYRQPDPGEGPVWLQFASGNDAAELVVYRARTGDLYMAAPAL
;
A
#
# COMPACT_ATOMS: atom_id res chain seq x y z
N MET A 1 -3.27 -7.94 19.08
CA MET A 1 -2.12 -8.85 19.15
C MET A 1 -1.94 -9.41 17.74
N ARG A 2 -0.94 -8.94 16.99
CA ARG A 2 -0.68 -9.47 15.64
C ARG A 2 -0.18 -10.90 15.78
N SER A 3 -0.66 -11.80 14.95
CA SER A 3 -0.18 -13.19 14.96
C SER A 3 1.12 -13.25 14.17
N THR A 4 2.05 -14.14 14.55
CA THR A 4 3.32 -14.33 13.82
C THR A 4 3.13 -14.56 12.31
N ASN A 5 2.02 -15.19 11.93
CA ASN A 5 1.64 -15.45 10.55
C ASN A 5 1.36 -14.15 9.76
N ASP A 6 0.82 -13.12 10.42
CA ASP A 6 0.52 -11.84 9.78
C ASP A 6 1.83 -11.06 9.52
N ASP A 7 2.77 -11.11 10.46
CA ASP A 7 4.07 -10.46 10.30
C ASP A 7 4.92 -11.13 9.20
N ASP A 8 4.83 -12.46 9.07
CA ASP A 8 5.50 -13.22 7.99
C ASP A 8 4.90 -12.87 6.62
N GLU A 9 3.57 -12.76 6.51
CA GLU A 9 2.86 -12.33 5.31
C GLU A 9 3.33 -10.93 4.87
N LEU A 10 3.29 -9.96 5.78
CA LEU A 10 3.68 -8.59 5.49
C LEU A 10 5.18 -8.48 5.13
N THR A 11 6.03 -9.26 5.79
CA THR A 11 7.47 -9.33 5.48
C THR A 11 7.71 -9.86 4.08
N SER A 12 6.96 -10.88 3.66
CA SER A 12 7.02 -11.42 2.31
C SER A 12 6.61 -10.37 1.27
N VAL A 13 5.50 -9.67 1.50
CA VAL A 13 4.97 -8.67 0.57
C VAL A 13 5.91 -7.48 0.42
N ILE A 14 6.43 -6.93 1.52
CA ILE A 14 7.39 -5.81 1.44
C ILE A 14 8.72 -6.24 0.79
N GLY A 15 9.13 -7.50 0.99
CA GLY A 15 10.27 -8.09 0.28
C GLY A 15 10.05 -8.10 -1.23
N ARG A 16 8.87 -8.51 -1.71
CA ARG A 16 8.52 -8.48 -3.13
C ARG A 16 8.55 -7.06 -3.70
N LEU A 17 7.91 -6.11 -3.01
CA LEU A 17 7.91 -4.69 -3.42
C LEU A 17 9.33 -4.13 -3.55
N ARG A 18 10.22 -4.45 -2.60
CA ARG A 18 11.61 -4.00 -2.59
C ARG A 18 12.49 -4.65 -3.66
N SER A 19 12.20 -5.91 -4.01
CA SER A 19 12.97 -6.64 -5.02
C SER A 19 12.53 -6.34 -6.46
N GLY A 20 11.25 -5.98 -6.65
CA GLY A 20 10.67 -5.71 -7.96
C GLY A 20 10.85 -4.26 -8.44
N HIS A 21 11.22 -3.34 -7.54
CA HIS A 21 11.26 -1.91 -7.83
C HIS A 21 12.44 -1.23 -7.12
N ASP A 22 13.17 -0.38 -7.85
CA ASP A 22 14.24 0.44 -7.26
C ASP A 22 13.70 1.64 -6.46
N THR A 23 12.56 2.19 -6.91
CA THR A 23 11.87 3.31 -6.24
C THR A 23 10.36 3.13 -6.26
N LEU A 24 9.70 3.67 -5.23
CA LEU A 24 8.23 3.74 -5.15
C LEU A 24 7.79 5.22 -5.15
N PRO A 25 6.95 5.64 -6.12
CA PRO A 25 6.23 6.91 -6.10
C PRO A 25 5.09 6.84 -5.09
N PHE A 26 5.02 7.86 -4.24
CA PHE A 26 3.99 7.93 -3.20
C PHE A 26 3.14 9.19 -3.33
N MET A 27 3.77 10.32 -3.61
CA MET A 27 3.10 11.60 -3.88
C MET A 27 4.02 12.47 -4.76
N THR A 28 4.70 11.81 -5.70
CA THR A 28 5.79 12.32 -6.57
C THR A 28 7.09 12.79 -5.89
N ARG A 29 7.37 12.37 -4.65
CA ARG A 29 8.75 12.23 -4.17
C ARG A 29 9.11 10.75 -4.24
N LEU A 30 9.97 10.38 -5.19
CA LEU A 30 10.44 9.02 -5.35
C LEU A 30 11.24 8.60 -4.11
N TYR A 31 10.81 7.54 -3.43
CA TYR A 31 11.51 7.00 -2.27
C TYR A 31 12.26 5.72 -2.65
N PRO A 32 13.48 5.50 -2.14
CA PRO A 32 14.15 4.21 -2.28
C PRO A 32 13.27 3.11 -1.70
N ALA A 33 13.05 2.04 -2.45
CA ALA A 33 12.17 0.97 -1.99
C ALA A 33 12.63 0.36 -0.65
N THR A 34 13.94 0.34 -0.40
CA THR A 34 14.56 -0.13 0.84
C THR A 34 14.14 0.66 2.08
N GLY A 35 13.72 1.92 1.94
CA GLY A 35 13.22 2.76 3.03
C GLY A 35 11.70 2.66 3.28
N MET A 36 10.99 1.84 2.49
CA MET A 36 9.53 1.72 2.54
C MET A 36 9.10 0.58 3.46
N HIS A 37 8.03 0.77 4.23
CA HIS A 37 7.42 -0.25 5.09
C HIS A 37 5.91 -0.33 4.86
N LEU A 38 5.27 -1.44 5.23
CA LEU A 38 3.81 -1.54 5.24
C LEU A 38 3.27 -1.05 6.58
N CYS A 39 2.40 -0.05 6.55
CA CYS A 39 1.63 0.40 7.71
C CYS A 39 0.14 0.17 7.45
N VAL A 40 -0.63 0.05 8.53
CA VAL A 40 -2.10 -0.06 8.42
C VAL A 40 -2.62 1.23 7.79
N MET A 41 -3.52 1.09 6.83
CA MET A 41 -4.17 2.24 6.18
C MET A 41 -4.92 3.06 7.25
N PRO A 42 -4.68 4.37 7.36
CA PRO A 42 -5.48 5.24 8.20
C PRO A 42 -6.96 5.18 7.79
N ALA A 43 -7.86 5.18 8.76
CA ALA A 43 -9.30 5.04 8.51
C ALA A 43 -9.84 6.16 7.60
N GLU A 44 -9.30 7.37 7.71
CA GLU A 44 -9.66 8.50 6.88
C GLU A 44 -9.27 8.27 5.41
N MET A 45 -8.07 7.72 5.16
CA MET A 45 -7.65 7.37 3.80
C MET A 45 -8.49 6.22 3.23
N GLN A 46 -8.80 5.22 4.04
CA GLN A 46 -9.68 4.13 3.62
C GLN A 46 -11.07 4.66 3.23
N ALA A 47 -11.66 5.55 4.02
CA ALA A 47 -12.95 6.17 3.70
C ALA A 47 -12.91 6.98 2.38
N VAL A 48 -11.79 7.65 2.08
CA VAL A 48 -11.60 8.34 0.80
C VAL A 48 -11.58 7.35 -0.36
N LEU A 49 -10.86 6.22 -0.23
CA LEU A 49 -10.82 5.18 -1.26
C LEU A 49 -12.20 4.59 -1.51
N GLU A 50 -12.90 4.21 -0.45
CA GLU A 50 -14.24 3.60 -0.53
C GLU A 50 -15.31 4.55 -1.09
N GLY A 51 -15.08 5.87 -0.99
CA GLY A 51 -15.93 6.88 -1.61
C GLY A 51 -15.70 7.07 -3.13
N ALA A 52 -14.61 6.54 -3.69
CA ALA A 52 -14.31 6.68 -5.12
C ALA A 52 -15.13 5.66 -5.94
N PRO A 53 -15.83 6.09 -7.01
CA PRO A 53 -16.78 5.24 -7.74
C PRO A 53 -16.11 4.11 -8.55
N ASP A 54 -14.84 4.28 -8.87
CA ASP A 54 -14.01 3.36 -9.64
C ASP A 54 -13.09 2.50 -8.76
N TYR A 55 -13.03 2.78 -7.46
CA TYR A 55 -12.22 2.00 -6.53
C TYR A 55 -12.82 0.62 -6.30
N ARG A 56 -11.96 -0.40 -6.40
CA ARG A 56 -12.23 -1.77 -5.96
C ARG A 56 -11.17 -2.18 -4.98
N GLN A 57 -11.59 -2.72 -3.83
CA GLN A 57 -10.66 -3.25 -2.86
C GLN A 57 -9.84 -4.39 -3.49
N PRO A 58 -8.52 -4.48 -3.19
CA PRO A 58 -7.71 -5.60 -3.61
C PRO A 58 -8.21 -6.91 -3.03
N ASP A 59 -7.98 -8.01 -3.75
CA ASP A 59 -8.27 -9.34 -3.23
C ASP A 59 -7.36 -9.66 -2.03
N PRO A 60 -7.88 -10.27 -0.94
CA PRO A 60 -7.08 -10.60 0.24
C PRO A 60 -5.92 -11.53 -0.09
N GLY A 61 -4.72 -11.18 0.37
CA GLY A 61 -3.53 -12.00 0.22
C GLY A 61 -2.94 -12.00 -1.19
N GLU A 62 -3.59 -11.36 -2.16
CA GLU A 62 -3.05 -11.16 -3.50
C GLU A 62 -2.01 -10.05 -3.52
N GLY A 63 -1.19 -10.02 -4.57
CA GLY A 63 -0.09 -9.05 -4.68
C GLY A 63 -0.54 -7.59 -4.45
N PRO A 64 0.34 -6.73 -3.93
CA PRO A 64 0.03 -5.33 -3.72
C PRO A 64 -0.36 -4.66 -5.05
N VAL A 65 -1.37 -3.81 -5.01
CA VAL A 65 -1.87 -3.08 -6.17
C VAL A 65 -1.38 -1.65 -6.13
N TRP A 66 -1.26 -1.07 -7.33
CA TRP A 66 -0.94 0.32 -7.51
C TRP A 66 -2.21 1.10 -7.85
N LEU A 67 -2.51 2.11 -7.05
CA LEU A 67 -3.62 3.02 -7.28
C LEU A 67 -3.06 4.37 -7.68
N GLN A 68 -3.66 4.99 -8.69
CA GLN A 68 -3.32 6.35 -9.10
C GLN A 68 -4.57 7.21 -8.98
N PHE A 69 -4.44 8.35 -8.30
CA PHE A 69 -5.52 9.31 -8.08
C PHE A 69 -5.20 10.58 -8.87
N ALA A 70 -6.01 10.87 -9.88
CA ALA A 70 -5.93 12.15 -10.57
C ALA A 70 -6.71 13.21 -9.79
N SER A 71 -6.09 14.37 -9.52
CA SER A 71 -6.72 15.52 -8.89
C SER A 71 -6.31 16.81 -9.61
N GLY A 72 -7.15 17.26 -10.54
CA GLY A 72 -6.86 18.45 -11.34
C GLY A 72 -5.62 18.26 -12.21
N ASN A 73 -4.58 19.07 -11.98
CA ASN A 73 -3.29 18.97 -12.67
C ASN A 73 -2.27 18.10 -11.93
N ASP A 74 -2.68 17.44 -10.85
CA ASP A 74 -1.81 16.63 -9.99
C ASP A 74 -2.25 15.16 -9.98
N ALA A 75 -1.32 14.27 -9.63
CA ALA A 75 -1.59 12.84 -9.49
C ALA A 75 -0.88 12.29 -8.25
N ALA A 76 -1.62 11.54 -7.42
CA ALA A 76 -1.07 10.79 -6.31
C ALA A 76 -1.00 9.29 -6.64
N GLU A 77 -0.02 8.58 -6.09
CA GLU A 77 0.17 7.16 -6.32
C GLU A 77 0.27 6.41 -4.99
N LEU A 78 -0.47 5.32 -4.84
CA LEU A 78 -0.56 4.59 -3.59
C LEU A 78 -0.36 3.10 -3.86
N VAL A 79 0.56 2.48 -3.12
CA VAL A 79 0.71 1.03 -3.12
C VAL A 79 -0.10 0.47 -1.95
N VAL A 80 -1.13 -0.32 -2.27
CA VAL A 80 -2.08 -0.89 -1.30
C VAL A 80 -2.01 -2.40 -1.32
N TYR A 81 -2.00 -3.01 -0.14
CA TYR A 81 -2.09 -4.45 0.05
C TYR A 81 -3.26 -4.75 0.98
N ARG A 82 -4.08 -5.74 0.64
CA ARG A 82 -5.09 -6.28 1.55
C ARG A 82 -4.59 -7.59 2.14
N ALA A 83 -4.36 -7.60 3.44
CA ALA A 83 -3.96 -8.81 4.13
C ALA A 83 -5.07 -9.86 4.11
N ARG A 84 -4.71 -11.13 4.32
CA ARG A 84 -5.69 -12.24 4.43
C ARG A 84 -6.64 -12.08 5.60
N THR A 85 -6.23 -11.36 6.64
CA THR A 85 -7.08 -10.97 7.78
C THR A 85 -8.18 -9.98 7.39
N GLY A 86 -8.04 -9.32 6.24
CA GLY A 86 -8.95 -8.32 5.71
C GLY A 86 -8.47 -6.89 5.88
N ASP A 87 -7.45 -6.65 6.70
CA ASP A 87 -6.88 -5.33 6.96
C ASP A 87 -6.20 -4.77 5.71
N LEU A 88 -6.40 -3.47 5.46
CA LEU A 88 -5.72 -2.74 4.40
C LEU A 88 -4.42 -2.12 4.92
N TYR A 89 -3.37 -2.32 4.15
CA TYR A 89 -2.05 -1.78 4.37
C TYR A 89 -1.67 -0.88 3.21
N MET A 90 -0.91 0.17 3.50
CA MET A 90 -0.23 0.98 2.50
C MET A 90 1.28 0.85 2.68
N ALA A 91 2.03 0.87 1.59
CA ALA A 91 3.46 1.16 1.70
C ALA A 91 3.63 2.59 2.22
N ALA A 92 4.67 2.92 2.96
CA ALA A 92 4.98 4.30 3.37
C ALA A 92 6.47 4.39 3.70
N PRO A 93 7.12 5.57 3.53
CA PRO A 93 8.49 5.75 4.01
C PRO A 93 8.53 5.68 5.54
N ALA A 94 9.58 5.08 6.09
CA ALA A 94 9.84 5.17 7.53
C ALA A 94 10.00 6.65 7.94
N LEU A 95 9.25 7.09 8.96
CA LEU A 95 9.39 8.42 9.57
C LEU A 95 10.75 8.57 10.25
#